data_AF-A0A965RDV4-F1
#
_entry.id   AF-A0A965RDV4-F1
#
_cell.length_a   1.000
_cell.length_b   1.000
_cell.length_c   1.000
_cell.angle_alpha   90.00
_cell.angle_beta   90.00
_cell.angle_gamma   90.00
#
_symmetry.space_group_name_H-M   'P 1'
#
loop_
_entity.id
_entity.type
_entity.pdbx_description
1 polymer ?
#
loop_
_entity_poly.entity_id
_entity_poly.type
_entity_poly.pdbx_seq_one_letter_code
_entity_poly.pdbx_strand_id
1 'polypeptide(L)' 'MAWASGVAAPKLPGAAAKMAAVDLKQLIADYEASWVREAMRVTSGNITHAADLLGLPRTTFIERLRKYEPSVFRQ' A
#
# COMPACT_ATOMS: atom_id res chain seq x y z
N MET A 1 -19.51 52.07 -1.74
CA MET A 1 -18.04 51.92 -1.85
C MET A 1 -17.72 50.52 -2.37
N ALA A 2 -17.42 50.40 -3.66
CA ALA A 2 -17.07 49.13 -4.31
C ALA A 2 -15.55 48.99 -4.37
N TRP A 3 -14.98 48.05 -3.62
CA TRP A 3 -13.56 47.70 -3.72
C TRP A 3 -13.39 46.51 -4.68
N ALA A 4 -13.61 46.74 -5.98
CA ALA A 4 -13.22 45.76 -6.98
C ALA A 4 -11.72 45.93 -7.27
N SER A 5 -10.86 45.26 -6.50
CA SER A 5 -9.44 45.12 -6.87
C SER A 5 -9.23 43.74 -7.51
N GLY A 6 -9.30 43.73 -8.84
CA GLY A 6 -8.84 42.60 -9.64
C GLY A 6 -7.33 42.50 -9.56
N VAL A 7 -6.82 41.61 -8.72
CA VAL A 7 -5.43 41.18 -8.78
C VAL A 7 -5.40 40.00 -9.73
N ALA A 8 -4.91 40.21 -10.96
CA ALA A 8 -4.66 39.12 -11.88
C ALA A 8 -3.61 38.21 -11.26
N ALA A 9 -4.03 37.02 -10.83
CA ALA A 9 -3.13 36.02 -10.27
C ALA A 9 -2.03 35.70 -11.29
N PRO A 10 -0.74 35.68 -10.88
CA PRO A 10 0.33 35.30 -11.78
C PRO A 10 0.11 33.84 -12.18
N LYS A 11 -0.20 33.62 -13.46
CA LYS A 11 -0.21 32.29 -14.07
C LYS A 11 1.23 31.77 -14.13
N LEU A 12 1.66 31.13 -13.05
CA LEU A 12 2.91 30.39 -13.00
C LEU A 12 2.86 29.35 -14.14
N PRO A 13 3.79 29.38 -15.10
CA PRO A 13 3.88 28.32 -16.10
C PRO A 13 4.13 27.02 -15.34
N GLY A 14 3.12 26.14 -15.38
CA GLY A 14 3.13 24.88 -14.69
C GLY A 14 4.31 24.03 -15.13
N ALA A 15 5.37 24.05 -14.35
CA ALA A 15 6.24 22.90 -14.13
C ALA A 15 5.47 21.80 -13.39
N ALA A 16 4.28 21.44 -13.90
CA ALA A 16 3.69 20.16 -13.60
C ALA A 16 4.38 19.19 -14.55
N ALA A 17 5.61 18.79 -14.20
CA ALA A 17 6.04 17.46 -14.58
C ALA A 17 4.85 16.57 -14.23
N LYS A 18 4.28 15.87 -15.22
CA LYS A 18 3.24 14.87 -14.99
C LYS A 18 3.86 13.85 -14.04
N MET A 19 3.77 14.08 -12.74
CA MET A 19 3.90 13.03 -11.76
C MET A 19 2.70 12.15 -12.12
N ALA A 20 3.00 11.04 -12.79
CA ALA A 20 1.98 10.06 -13.12
C ALA A 20 1.22 9.80 -11.82
N ALA A 21 -0.11 9.91 -11.88
CA ALA A 21 -0.93 9.70 -10.70
C ALA A 21 -0.61 8.30 -10.15
N VAL A 22 0.02 8.25 -8.99
CA VAL A 22 0.38 6.99 -8.34
C VAL A 22 -0.87 6.49 -7.65
N ASP A 23 -1.34 5.30 -8.03
CA ASP A 23 -2.38 4.63 -7.26
C ASP A 23 -1.77 4.08 -5.97
N LEU A 24 -1.94 4.83 -4.89
CA LEU A 24 -1.46 4.47 -3.57
C LEU A 24 -2.08 3.15 -3.08
N LYS A 25 -3.31 2.83 -3.48
CA LYS A 25 -3.95 1.58 -3.07
C LYS A 25 -3.22 0.38 -3.68
N GLN A 26 -2.83 0.48 -4.95
CA GLN A 26 -2.07 -0.56 -5.63
C GLN A 26 -0.68 -0.70 -5.00
N LEU A 27 0.02 0.40 -4.76
CA LEU A 27 1.34 0.38 -4.15
C LEU A 27 1.33 -0.29 -2.77
N ILE A 28 0.33 0.03 -1.94
CA ILE A 28 0.15 -0.59 -0.62
C ILE A 28 -0.14 -2.08 -0.78
N ALA A 29 -1.02 -2.48 -1.71
CA ALA A 29 -1.33 -3.89 -1.94
C ALA A 29 -0.08 -4.70 -2.35
N ASP A 30 0.75 -4.14 -3.24
CA ASP A 30 1.99 -4.78 -3.70
C ASP A 30 3.01 -4.91 -2.55
N TYR A 31 3.11 -3.88 -1.71
CA TYR A 31 3.93 -3.90 -0.51
C TYR A 31 3.44 -4.95 0.49
N GLU A 32 2.15 -4.97 0.81
CA GLU A 32 1.56 -5.94 1.74
C GLU A 32 1.74 -7.38 1.26
N ALA A 33 1.55 -7.63 -0.04
CA ALA A 33 1.77 -8.95 -0.63
C ALA A 33 3.23 -9.40 -0.49
N SER A 34 4.18 -8.50 -0.78
CA SER A 34 5.61 -8.78 -0.66
C SER A 34 6.02 -9.01 0.79
N TRP A 35 5.44 -8.26 1.72
CA TRP A 35 5.72 -8.36 3.14
C TRP A 35 5.21 -9.68 3.75
N VAL A 36 4.00 -10.11 3.38
CA VAL A 36 3.44 -11.41 3.79
C VAL A 36 4.26 -12.57 3.24
N ARG A 37 4.67 -12.51 1.96
CA ARG A 37 5.55 -13.52 1.36
C ARG A 37 6.88 -13.64 2.09
N GLU A 38 7.51 -12.51 2.40
CA GLU A 38 8.80 -12.52 3.07
C GLU A 38 8.70 -13.09 4.49
N ALA A 39 7.64 -12.74 5.23
CA ALA A 39 7.39 -13.34 6.54
C ALA A 39 7.24 -14.86 6.46
N MET A 40 6.47 -15.37 5.49
CA MET A 40 6.32 -16.82 5.26
C MET A 40 7.65 -17.48 4.86
N ARG A 41 8.47 -16.81 4.05
CA ARG A 41 9.79 -17.32 3.64
C ARG A 41 10.74 -17.43 4.84
N VAL A 42 10.79 -16.40 5.67
CA VAL A 42 11.67 -16.34 6.85
C VAL A 42 11.26 -17.39 7.90
N THR A 43 9.97 -17.68 8.04
CA THR A 43 9.47 -18.67 9.01
C THR A 43 9.27 -20.06 8.43
N SER A 44 9.80 -20.32 7.22
CA SER A 44 9.68 -21.62 6.54
C SER A 44 8.24 -22.12 6.43
N GLY A 45 7.29 -21.20 6.21
CA GLY A 45 5.87 -21.51 6.06
C GLY A 45 5.08 -21.63 7.37
N ASN A 46 5.69 -21.36 8.53
CA ASN A 46 4.94 -21.36 9.78
C ASN A 46 4.12 -20.07 9.93
N ILE A 47 2.81 -20.20 9.74
CA ILE A 47 1.83 -19.10 9.79
C ILE A 47 1.82 -18.39 11.15
N THR A 48 1.92 -19.15 12.26
CA THR A 48 1.90 -18.56 13.60
C THR A 48 3.14 -17.70 13.83
N HIS A 49 4.32 -18.26 13.56
CA HIS A 49 5.56 -17.49 13.68
C HIS A 49 5.63 -16.31 12.70
N ALA A 50 5.06 -16.43 11.50
CA ALA A 50 5.03 -15.32 10.55
C ALA A 50 4.12 -14.18 11.04
N ALA A 51 2.96 -14.50 11.61
CA ALA A 51 2.08 -13.51 12.22
C ALA A 51 2.75 -12.82 13.41
N ASP A 52 3.41 -13.59 14.28
CA ASP A 52 4.17 -13.09 15.43
C ASP A 52 5.33 -12.18 14.98
N LEU A 53 6.07 -12.56 13.93
CA LEU A 53 7.16 -11.78 13.35
C LEU A 53 6.70 -10.41 12.85
N LEU A 54 5.48 -10.32 12.30
CA LEU A 54 4.90 -9.08 11.84
C LEU A 54 4.16 -8.32 12.95
N GLY A 55 4.05 -8.87 14.16
CA GLY A 55 3.28 -8.29 15.27
C GLY A 55 1.78 -8.20 14.97
N LEU A 56 1.26 -9.08 14.12
CA LEU A 56 -0.13 -9.07 13.69
C LEU A 56 -0.94 -10.18 14.40
N PRO A 57 -2.23 -9.96 14.68
CA PRO A 57 -3.11 -11.05 15.04
C PRO A 57 -3.09 -12.15 13.97
N ARG A 58 -2.99 -13.41 14.40
CA ARG A 58 -2.95 -14.57 13.48
C ARG A 58 -4.13 -14.60 12.50
N THR A 59 -5.31 -14.18 12.95
CA THR A 59 -6.51 -14.08 12.10
C THR A 59 -6.33 -13.05 10.98
N THR A 60 -5.83 -11.85 11.30
CA THR A 60 -5.52 -10.80 10.32
C THR A 60 -4.46 -11.26 9.32
N PHE A 61 -3.43 -11.97 9.78
CA PHE A 61 -2.40 -12.51 8.91
C PHE A 61 -2.98 -13.54 7.92
N ILE A 62 -3.85 -14.43 8.39
CA ILE A 62 -4.54 -15.42 7.54
C ILE A 62 -5.42 -14.75 6.49
N GLU A 63 -6.17 -13.70 6.84
CA GLU A 63 -6.98 -12.94 5.87
C GLU A 63 -6.12 -12.33 4.76
N ARG A 64 -4.98 -11.72 5.11
CA ARG A 64 -4.03 -11.18 4.13
C ARG A 64 -3.45 -12.28 3.24
N LEU A 65 -3.08 -13.42 3.82
CA LEU A 65 -2.60 -14.59 3.07
C LEU A 65 -3.64 -15.09 2.07
N ARG A 66 -4.92 -15.18 2.46
CA ARG A 66 -6.00 -15.58 1.55
C ARG A 66 -6.18 -14.60 0.40
N LYS A 67 -5.97 -13.30 0.66
CA LYS A 67 -6.10 -12.24 -0.34
C LYS A 67 -4.93 -12.21 -1.33
N TYR A 68 -3.70 -12.40 -0.86
CA TYR A 68 -2.49 -12.17 -1.66
C TYR A 68 -1.78 -13.45 -2.09
N GLU A 69 -1.91 -14.57 -1.36
CA GLU A 69 -1.22 -15.85 -1.61
C GLU A 69 -2.20 -17.04 -1.51
N PRO A 70 -3.20 -17.14 -2.40
CA PRO A 70 -4.17 -18.25 -2.40
C PRO A 70 -3.53 -19.62 -2.70
N SER A 71 -2.31 -19.63 -3.25
CA SER A 71 -1.47 -20.80 -3.51
C SER A 71 -1.09 -21.56 -2.24
N VAL A 72 -0.89 -20.87 -1.12
CA VAL A 72 -0.47 -21.49 0.15
C VAL A 72 -1.52 -22.47 0.69
N PHE A 73 -2.80 -22.26 0.35
CA PHE A 73 -3.92 -23.06 0.86
C PHE A 73 -4.29 -24.24 -0.06
N ARG A 74 -3.57 -24.44 -1.17
CA ARG A 74 -3.95 -25.41 -2.21
C ARG A 74 -3.21 -26.75 -2.11
N GLN A 75 -2.91 -27.20 -0.89
CA GLN A 75 -2.30 -28.51 -0.60
C GLN A 75 -3.35 -29.52 -0.13
#